data_AF-A0A9X4AW47-F1
#
_entry.id   AF-A0A9X4AW47-F1
#
_cell.length_a   1.000
_cell.length_b   1.000
_cell.length_c   1.000
_cell.angle_alpha   90.00
_cell.angle_beta   90.00
_cell.angle_gamma   90.00
#
_symmetry.space_group_name_H-M   'P 1'
#
loop_
_entity.id
_entity.type
_entity.pdbx_description
1 polymer ?
#
loop_
_entity_poly.entity_id
_entity_poly.type
_entity_poly.pdbx_seq_one_letter_code
_entity_poly.pdbx_strand_id
1 'polypeptide(L)'
;MKTKILLHFDSNDVPGGEQTVLSPSGCGSDVAEVQEWPIRRQVVEVRLDANDPRLPLLQKLLLAYKVEWFEDRWDEYTDEEFEAAPLIIAIGTWEIFVLGGPRFGTDYDISTACPVCGAGIRQTSAYVLDGTSQDSMPKLGQFRAVGSEGEILVDERLAETLESAGLSGLSFRSVYARQKDMRQTKLPWRQMWASHTLPPMSSRSTGVERGKVCKACGRSKFNFSLKEPLRLVYHARDLVGAQDVNRMWERFGIARWNGDLKTAVLSQPDFLVTPKVWRIFRDAGVTGFKWLPIRVVEDE
;
A
#
# COMPACT_ATOMS: atom_id res chain seq x y z
N MET A 1 10.05 14.71 8.88
CA MET A 1 8.72 14.25 8.47
C MET A 1 7.89 15.48 8.23
N LYS A 2 7.28 15.59 7.06
CA LYS A 2 6.39 16.72 6.74
C LYS A 2 5.05 16.16 6.28
N THR A 3 3.97 16.57 6.93
CA THR A 3 2.64 16.22 6.44
C THR A 3 2.29 17.11 5.26
N LYS A 4 1.98 16.49 4.14
CA LYS A 4 1.47 17.10 2.92
C LYS A 4 -0.03 16.93 2.85
N ILE A 5 -0.66 17.87 2.17
CA ILE A 5 -2.08 17.90 1.90
C ILE A 5 -2.28 18.14 0.41
N LEU A 6 -3.20 17.37 -0.18
CA LEU A 6 -3.66 17.54 -1.54
C LEU A 6 -5.15 17.82 -1.49
N LEU A 7 -5.54 18.98 -2.00
CA LEU A 7 -6.93 19.37 -2.17
C LEU A 7 -7.30 19.21 -3.65
N HIS A 8 -8.45 18.59 -3.91
CA HIS A 8 -9.04 18.51 -5.24
C HIS A 8 -10.43 19.14 -5.24
N PHE A 9 -10.71 20.03 -6.19
CA PHE A 9 -12.05 20.58 -6.39
C PHE A 9 -12.31 20.85 -7.88
N ASP A 10 -13.58 20.94 -8.28
CA ASP A 10 -13.98 21.28 -9.65
C ASP A 10 -13.96 22.81 -9.82
N SER A 11 -13.16 23.32 -10.76
CA SER A 11 -13.10 24.75 -11.07
C SER A 11 -14.46 25.29 -11.52
N ASN A 12 -15.28 24.46 -12.17
CA ASN A 12 -16.61 24.87 -12.63
C ASN A 12 -17.58 25.18 -11.49
N ASP A 13 -17.33 24.62 -10.29
CA ASP A 13 -18.15 24.90 -9.10
C ASP A 13 -17.77 26.24 -8.45
N VAL A 14 -16.64 26.84 -8.84
CA VAL A 14 -16.18 28.14 -8.35
C VAL A 14 -16.75 29.25 -9.24
N PRO A 15 -17.56 30.20 -8.72
CA PRO A 15 -18.00 31.34 -9.50
C PRO A 15 -16.82 32.19 -10.01
N GLY A 16 -16.70 32.32 -11.33
CA GLY A 16 -15.57 33.03 -11.97
C GLY A 16 -14.32 32.19 -12.19
N GLY A 17 -14.40 30.86 -11.98
CA GLY A 17 -13.30 29.92 -12.18
C GLY A 17 -12.35 29.84 -10.99
N GLU A 18 -11.33 28.98 -11.09
CA GLU A 18 -10.43 28.63 -10.00
C GLU A 18 -9.65 29.83 -9.47
N GLN A 19 -9.34 30.82 -10.32
CA GLN A 19 -8.60 32.01 -9.91
C GLN A 19 -9.32 32.82 -8.83
N THR A 20 -10.65 32.72 -8.73
CA THR A 20 -11.45 33.34 -7.67
C THR A 20 -11.03 32.86 -6.27
N VAL A 21 -10.54 31.62 -6.14
CA VAL A 21 -10.08 31.07 -4.85
C VAL A 21 -8.55 30.93 -4.78
N LEU A 22 -7.88 30.65 -5.90
CA LEU A 22 -6.42 30.45 -5.95
C LEU A 22 -5.65 31.77 -5.77
N SER A 23 -6.03 32.82 -6.50
CA SER A 23 -5.32 34.10 -6.43
C SER A 23 -5.40 34.75 -5.03
N PRO A 24 -6.57 34.84 -4.37
CA PRO A 24 -6.66 35.43 -3.03
C PRO A 24 -6.03 34.55 -1.93
N SER A 25 -5.96 33.24 -2.13
CA SER A 25 -5.26 32.35 -1.18
C SER A 25 -3.74 32.34 -1.37
N GLY A 26 -3.22 32.95 -2.43
CA GLY A 26 -1.79 32.90 -2.77
C GLY A 26 -1.34 31.53 -3.28
N CYS A 27 -2.27 30.66 -3.72
CA CYS A 27 -1.96 29.38 -4.33
C CYS A 27 -1.69 29.59 -5.83
N GLY A 28 -0.43 29.83 -6.20
CA GLY A 28 0.00 29.98 -7.58
C GLY A 28 0.36 28.65 -8.23
N SER A 29 1.00 28.71 -9.39
CA SER A 29 1.50 27.53 -10.12
C SER A 29 2.62 26.79 -9.40
N ASP A 30 3.13 27.31 -8.28
CA ASP A 30 4.09 26.63 -7.41
C ASP A 30 3.46 25.49 -6.61
N VAL A 31 2.14 25.54 -6.39
CA VAL A 31 1.40 24.58 -5.58
C VAL A 31 0.09 24.11 -6.19
N ALA A 32 -0.44 24.83 -7.19
CA ALA A 32 -1.70 24.52 -7.85
C ALA A 32 -1.50 24.08 -9.30
N GLU A 33 -2.22 23.03 -9.69
CA GLU A 33 -2.25 22.48 -11.04
C GLU A 33 -3.71 22.36 -11.49
N VAL A 34 -4.01 22.78 -12.72
CA VAL A 34 -5.34 22.65 -13.32
C VAL A 34 -5.28 21.56 -14.38
N GLN A 35 -6.06 20.51 -14.19
CA GLN A 35 -6.12 19.36 -15.09
C GLN A 35 -7.46 19.33 -15.82
N GLU A 36 -7.42 19.16 -17.14
CA GLU A 36 -8.62 18.94 -17.94
C GLU A 36 -8.94 17.45 -18.03
N TRP A 37 -10.09 17.05 -17.49
CA TRP A 37 -10.56 15.67 -17.60
C TRP A 37 -11.49 15.52 -18.81
N PRO A 38 -11.48 14.37 -19.54
CA PRO A 38 -12.17 14.18 -20.82
C PRO A 38 -13.70 14.44 -20.84
N ILE A 39 -14.33 14.67 -19.69
CA ILE A 39 -15.77 14.92 -19.52
C ILE A 39 -16.00 16.33 -18.93
N ARG A 40 -15.33 17.35 -19.49
CA ARG A 40 -15.52 18.80 -19.21
C ARG A 40 -15.37 19.24 -17.74
N ARG A 41 -14.70 18.44 -16.91
CA ARG A 41 -14.34 18.86 -15.55
C ARG A 41 -12.94 19.42 -15.57
N GLN A 42 -12.79 20.67 -15.14
CA GLN A 42 -11.49 21.24 -14.84
C GLN A 42 -11.24 20.97 -13.36
N VAL A 43 -10.38 20.00 -13.06
CA VAL A 43 -10.04 19.65 -11.70
C VAL A 43 -8.83 20.47 -11.28
N VAL A 44 -8.93 21.14 -10.15
CA VAL A 44 -7.82 21.87 -9.55
C VAL A 44 -7.22 21.01 -8.44
N GLU A 45 -5.93 20.77 -8.53
CA GLU A 45 -5.14 20.08 -7.53
C GLU A 45 -4.23 21.07 -6.82
N VAL A 46 -4.32 21.19 -5.49
CA VAL A 46 -3.46 22.06 -4.69
C VAL A 46 -2.66 21.25 -3.68
N ARG A 47 -1.34 21.26 -3.78
CA ARG A 47 -0.39 20.53 -2.92
C ARG A 47 0.31 21.48 -1.96
N LEU A 48 0.06 21.33 -0.66
CA LEU A 48 0.61 22.20 0.39
C LEU A 48 1.21 21.39 1.54
N ASP A 49 2.12 22.02 2.29
CA ASP A 49 2.44 21.54 3.64
C ASP A 49 1.23 21.76 4.56
N ALA A 50 1.01 20.85 5.52
CA ALA A 50 -0.12 20.95 6.44
C ALA A 50 -0.12 22.22 7.31
N ASN A 51 1.05 22.84 7.49
CA ASN A 51 1.24 24.09 8.22
C ASN A 51 1.37 25.32 7.30
N ASP A 52 1.17 25.16 5.99
CA ASP A 52 1.24 26.27 5.04
C ASP A 52 0.12 27.29 5.33
N PRO A 53 0.41 28.58 5.52
CA PRO A 53 -0.60 29.59 5.85
C PRO A 53 -1.66 29.78 4.76
N ARG A 54 -1.39 29.34 3.51
CA ARG A 54 -2.34 29.42 2.39
C ARG A 54 -3.49 28.41 2.52
N LEU A 55 -3.24 27.27 3.16
CA LEU A 55 -4.22 26.19 3.33
C LEU A 55 -5.52 26.64 4.02
N PRO A 56 -5.50 27.21 5.25
CA PRO A 56 -6.73 27.64 5.91
C PRO A 56 -7.46 28.75 5.14
N LEU A 57 -6.72 29.58 4.39
CA LEU A 57 -7.31 30.62 3.57
C LEU A 57 -8.03 30.04 2.34
N LEU A 58 -7.42 29.09 1.64
CA LEU A 58 -8.04 28.37 0.53
C LEU A 58 -9.31 27.63 0.99
N GLN A 59 -9.23 26.87 2.08
CA GLN A 59 -10.39 26.15 2.64
C GLN A 59 -11.53 27.11 3.02
N LYS A 60 -11.21 28.27 3.61
CA LYS A 60 -12.21 29.30 3.92
C LYS A 60 -12.89 29.85 2.67
N LEU A 61 -12.14 30.06 1.58
CA LEU A 61 -12.68 30.54 0.31
C LEU A 61 -13.57 29.47 -0.33
N LEU A 62 -13.13 28.21 -0.40
CA LEU A 62 -13.95 27.10 -0.92
C LEU A 62 -15.28 26.98 -0.16
N LEU A 63 -15.25 27.06 1.17
CA LEU A 63 -16.46 27.09 2.01
C LEU A 63 -17.36 28.30 1.71
N ALA A 64 -16.79 29.49 1.53
CA ALA A 64 -17.55 30.71 1.22
C ALA A 64 -18.30 30.60 -0.12
N TYR A 65 -17.70 29.93 -1.10
CA TYR A 65 -18.32 29.64 -2.40
C TYR A 65 -19.14 28.35 -2.42
N LYS A 66 -19.24 27.63 -1.29
CA LYS A 66 -19.94 26.34 -1.17
C LYS A 66 -19.42 25.27 -2.15
N VAL A 67 -18.13 25.31 -2.43
CA VAL A 67 -17.45 24.34 -3.28
C VAL A 67 -17.06 23.16 -2.41
N GLU A 68 -17.49 21.96 -2.81
CA GLU A 68 -17.00 20.74 -2.19
C GLU A 68 -15.58 20.43 -2.67
N TRP A 69 -14.76 19.89 -1.78
CA TRP A 69 -13.43 19.42 -2.14
C TRP A 69 -13.15 18.05 -1.52
N PHE A 70 -12.28 17.32 -2.19
CA PHE A 70 -11.65 16.13 -1.66
C PHE A 70 -10.29 16.51 -1.07
N GLU A 71 -9.96 15.95 0.08
CA GLU A 71 -8.70 16.19 0.77
C GLU A 71 -8.02 14.86 1.06
N ASP A 72 -6.77 14.73 0.61
CA ASP A 72 -5.88 13.63 0.97
C ASP A 72 -4.68 14.15 1.76
N ARG A 73 -4.21 13.35 2.72
CA ARG A 73 -3.10 13.69 3.60
C ARG A 73 -2.08 12.56 3.65
N TRP A 74 -0.80 12.88 3.45
CA TRP A 74 0.29 11.92 3.58
C TRP A 74 1.49 12.55 4.26
N ASP A 75 2.38 11.72 4.80
CA ASP A 75 3.66 12.17 5.32
C ASP A 75 4.76 11.92 4.28
N GLU A 76 5.62 12.91 4.09
CA GLU A 76 6.91 12.78 3.41
C GLU A 76 8.02 12.55 4.44
N TYR A 77 8.90 11.63 4.09
CA TYR A 77 10.00 11.18 4.93
C TYR A 77 11.32 11.41 4.20
N THR A 78 12.33 11.82 4.97
CA THR A 78 13.71 11.94 4.51
C THR A 78 14.40 10.57 4.50
N ASP A 79 15.51 10.44 3.78
CA ASP A 79 16.31 9.22 3.79
C ASP A 79 16.81 8.92 5.22
N GLU A 80 17.20 9.93 5.99
CA GLU A 80 17.60 9.78 7.39
C GLU A 80 16.48 9.18 8.25
N GLU A 81 15.22 9.54 7.97
CA GLU A 81 14.06 8.99 8.69
C GLU A 81 13.75 7.54 8.30
N PHE A 82 13.96 7.17 7.03
CA PHE A 82 13.88 5.77 6.64
C PHE A 82 15.00 4.95 7.29
N GLU A 83 16.22 5.47 7.33
CA GLU A 83 17.36 4.77 7.93
C GLU A 83 17.24 4.65 9.46
N ALA A 84 16.61 5.62 10.12
CA ALA A 84 16.34 5.57 11.56
C ALA A 84 15.11 4.72 11.93
N ALA A 85 14.28 4.33 10.97
CA ALA A 85 13.07 3.57 11.23
C ALA A 85 13.40 2.14 11.67
N PRO A 86 12.74 1.59 12.70
CA PRO A 86 12.96 0.19 13.09
C PRO A 86 12.43 -0.78 12.02
N LEU A 87 11.28 -0.45 11.42
CA LEU A 87 10.71 -1.14 10.26
C LEU A 87 10.00 -0.12 9.35
N ILE A 88 9.80 -0.52 8.10
CA ILE A 88 9.17 0.25 7.04
C ILE A 88 8.13 -0.65 6.38
N ILE A 89 6.89 -0.16 6.24
CA ILE A 89 5.86 -0.87 5.47
C ILE A 89 6.12 -0.71 3.97
N ALA A 90 5.96 -1.80 3.22
CA ALA A 90 6.02 -1.82 1.76
C ALA A 90 4.60 -2.00 1.21
N ILE A 91 4.04 -0.95 0.58
CA ILE A 91 2.70 -0.98 0.00
C ILE A 91 2.81 -0.82 -1.51
N GLY A 92 2.41 -1.82 -2.28
CA GLY A 92 2.39 -1.72 -3.75
C GLY A 92 1.31 -0.74 -4.23
N THR A 93 1.63 0.07 -5.25
CA THR A 93 0.62 0.91 -5.92
C THR A 93 -0.13 0.10 -7.00
N TRP A 94 -1.24 0.66 -7.49
CA TRP A 94 -2.00 0.06 -8.59
C TRP A 94 -1.19 -0.05 -9.89
N GLU A 95 -0.22 0.85 -10.10
CA GLU A 95 0.63 0.87 -11.29
C GLU A 95 1.40 -0.44 -11.44
N ILE A 96 1.94 -0.96 -10.35
CA ILE A 96 2.73 -2.20 -10.33
C ILE A 96 1.92 -3.45 -9.97
N PHE A 97 0.60 -3.34 -9.84
CA PHE A 97 -0.23 -4.48 -9.45
C PHE A 97 -0.37 -5.49 -10.59
N VAL A 98 -0.15 -6.77 -10.28
CA VAL A 98 -0.38 -7.91 -11.19
C VAL A 98 -1.38 -8.90 -10.60
N LEU A 99 -2.23 -9.49 -11.45
CA LEU A 99 -3.24 -10.45 -11.03
C LEU A 99 -2.65 -11.83 -10.72
N GLY A 100 -3.00 -12.39 -9.56
CA GLY A 100 -2.48 -13.67 -9.11
C GLY A 100 -3.31 -14.33 -8.00
N GLY A 101 -2.77 -15.40 -7.42
CA GLY A 101 -3.34 -16.07 -6.26
C GLY A 101 -4.29 -17.23 -6.58
N PRO A 102 -5.26 -17.53 -5.70
CA PRO A 102 -5.99 -18.81 -5.72
C PRO A 102 -6.85 -19.01 -6.98
N ARG A 103 -7.39 -17.93 -7.55
CA ARG A 103 -8.17 -18.00 -8.79
C ARG A 103 -7.36 -18.52 -9.98
N PHE A 104 -6.04 -18.43 -9.90
CA PHE A 104 -5.11 -18.81 -10.96
C PHE A 104 -4.40 -20.14 -10.67
N GLY A 105 -4.73 -20.82 -9.58
CA GLY A 105 -4.18 -22.14 -9.23
C GLY A 105 -3.09 -22.11 -8.16
N THR A 106 -2.98 -21.02 -7.40
CA THR A 106 -2.21 -21.03 -6.15
C THR A 106 -2.99 -21.79 -5.08
N ASP A 107 -2.38 -22.78 -4.43
CA ASP A 107 -3.04 -23.58 -3.40
C ASP A 107 -2.85 -22.98 -2.01
N TYR A 108 -3.89 -23.13 -1.20
CA TYR A 108 -3.89 -22.70 0.18
C TYR A 108 -4.53 -23.74 1.10
N ASP A 109 -3.99 -23.80 2.30
CA ASP A 109 -4.58 -24.49 3.45
C ASP A 109 -5.49 -23.52 4.20
N ILE A 110 -6.78 -23.88 4.26
CA ILE A 110 -7.84 -23.11 4.90
C ILE A 110 -8.21 -23.63 6.29
N SER A 111 -7.54 -24.68 6.79
CA SER A 111 -7.91 -25.37 8.04
C SER A 111 -7.86 -24.45 9.27
N THR A 112 -7.00 -23.42 9.24
CA THR A 112 -6.83 -22.42 10.31
C THR A 112 -7.46 -21.07 9.97
N ALA A 113 -8.18 -21.00 8.85
CA ALA A 113 -8.82 -19.78 8.41
C ALA A 113 -9.98 -19.38 9.34
N CYS A 114 -10.12 -18.09 9.60
CA CYS A 114 -11.30 -17.56 10.25
C CYS A 114 -12.53 -17.87 9.38
N PRO A 115 -13.56 -18.56 9.91
CA PRO A 115 -14.72 -18.98 9.11
C PRO A 115 -15.56 -17.80 8.61
N VAL A 116 -15.38 -16.60 9.18
CA VAL A 116 -16.14 -15.39 8.83
C VAL A 116 -15.47 -14.56 7.74
N CYS A 117 -14.14 -14.53 7.69
CA CYS A 117 -13.41 -13.62 6.80
C CYS A 117 -12.25 -14.24 6.02
N GLY A 118 -11.90 -15.51 6.27
CA GLY A 118 -10.75 -16.17 5.63
C GLY A 118 -9.39 -15.69 6.14
N ALA A 119 -9.30 -14.80 7.14
CA ALA A 119 -8.00 -14.44 7.71
C ALA A 119 -7.31 -15.66 8.32
N GLY A 120 -6.02 -15.83 8.06
CA GLY A 120 -5.23 -16.98 8.54
C GLY A 120 -5.04 -18.08 7.51
N ILE A 121 -5.69 -18.00 6.34
CA ILE A 121 -5.40 -18.89 5.20
C ILE A 121 -3.91 -18.85 4.87
N ARG A 122 -3.31 -20.03 4.64
CA ARG A 122 -1.87 -20.23 4.45
C ARG A 122 -1.58 -20.80 3.07
N GLN A 123 -0.76 -20.13 2.27
CA GLN A 123 -0.36 -20.62 0.95
C GLN A 123 0.51 -21.88 1.08
N THR A 124 0.19 -22.92 0.33
CA THR A 124 0.88 -24.23 0.37
C THR A 124 1.63 -24.59 -0.91
N SER A 125 1.36 -23.93 -2.04
CA SER A 125 2.08 -24.17 -3.29
C SER A 125 2.81 -22.92 -3.80
N ALA A 126 3.39 -23.01 -5.00
CA ALA A 126 4.02 -21.89 -5.70
C ALA A 126 2.97 -20.82 -6.05
N TYR A 127 3.41 -19.56 -6.21
CA TYR A 127 2.49 -18.49 -6.57
C TYR A 127 2.17 -18.52 -8.06
N VAL A 128 0.90 -18.38 -8.41
CA VAL A 128 0.45 -18.44 -9.80
C VAL A 128 -0.24 -17.14 -10.20
N LEU A 129 0.27 -16.52 -11.27
CA LEU A 129 -0.23 -15.32 -11.91
C LEU A 129 -1.21 -15.64 -13.03
N ASP A 130 -2.04 -14.66 -13.38
CA ASP A 130 -2.79 -14.65 -14.63
C ASP A 130 -1.86 -14.40 -15.83
N GLY A 131 -1.39 -15.48 -16.46
CA GLY A 131 -0.55 -15.41 -17.64
C GLY A 131 -1.25 -14.87 -18.89
N THR A 132 -2.56 -14.65 -18.84
CA THR A 132 -3.36 -14.16 -19.98
C THR A 132 -3.72 -12.68 -19.87
N SER A 133 -3.44 -12.05 -18.72
CA SER A 133 -3.75 -10.65 -18.49
C SER A 133 -2.85 -9.73 -19.34
N GLN A 134 -3.46 -9.06 -20.32
CA GLN A 134 -2.77 -8.08 -21.17
C GLN A 134 -2.28 -6.85 -20.39
N ASP A 135 -2.89 -6.56 -19.25
CA ASP A 135 -2.50 -5.43 -18.39
C ASP A 135 -1.43 -5.82 -17.36
N SER A 136 -1.48 -7.04 -16.81
CA SER A 136 -0.55 -7.47 -15.74
C SER A 136 0.80 -7.91 -16.30
N MET A 137 0.79 -8.70 -17.37
CA MET A 137 2.01 -9.35 -17.85
C MET A 137 3.09 -8.38 -18.36
N PRO A 138 2.77 -7.27 -19.06
CA PRO A 138 3.78 -6.30 -19.47
C PRO A 138 4.53 -5.67 -18.30
N LYS A 139 3.90 -5.53 -17.13
CA LYS A 139 4.52 -4.94 -15.93
C LYS A 139 5.72 -5.75 -15.44
N LEU A 140 5.72 -7.07 -15.64
CA LEU A 140 6.86 -7.94 -15.33
C LEU A 140 8.09 -7.70 -16.24
N GLY A 141 7.94 -6.96 -17.34
CA GLY A 141 9.06 -6.49 -18.17
C GLY A 141 9.49 -5.06 -17.87
N GLN A 142 8.69 -4.31 -17.08
CA GLN A 142 8.89 -2.88 -16.81
C GLN A 142 9.46 -2.64 -15.41
N PHE A 143 9.05 -3.44 -14.43
CA PHE A 143 9.40 -3.25 -13.04
C PHE A 143 10.29 -4.39 -12.53
N ARG A 144 11.17 -4.07 -11.58
CA ARG A 144 12.04 -5.05 -10.88
C ARG A 144 11.30 -5.79 -9.76
N ALA A 145 10.21 -5.20 -9.27
CA ALA A 145 9.33 -5.77 -8.26
C ALA A 145 7.88 -5.33 -8.53
N VAL A 146 6.92 -6.19 -8.21
CA VAL A 146 5.49 -5.96 -8.41
C VAL A 146 4.69 -6.43 -7.20
N GLY A 147 3.50 -5.84 -6.99
CA GLY A 147 2.55 -6.30 -5.99
C GLY A 147 1.52 -7.26 -6.59
N SER A 148 1.11 -8.30 -5.85
CA SER A 148 0.04 -9.22 -6.28
C SER A 148 -0.75 -9.75 -5.09
N GLU A 149 -1.99 -9.29 -4.90
CA GLU A 149 -2.85 -9.75 -3.79
C GLU A 149 -2.14 -9.73 -2.41
N GLY A 150 -1.40 -8.65 -2.12
CA GLY A 150 -0.60 -8.47 -0.90
C GLY A 150 0.69 -9.29 -0.84
N GLU A 151 1.05 -9.98 -1.91
CA GLU A 151 2.36 -10.56 -2.12
C GLU A 151 3.28 -9.56 -2.83
N ILE A 152 4.59 -9.67 -2.58
CA ILE A 152 5.62 -8.97 -3.35
C ILE A 152 6.35 -9.99 -4.20
N LEU A 153 6.38 -9.76 -5.51
CA LEU A 153 7.15 -10.56 -6.45
C LEU A 153 8.33 -9.73 -6.90
N VAL A 154 9.49 -10.36 -7.03
CA VAL A 154 10.73 -9.73 -7.49
C VAL A 154 11.31 -10.52 -8.64
N ASP A 155 12.02 -9.84 -9.54
CA ASP A 155 12.75 -10.53 -10.59
C ASP A 155 13.93 -11.34 -10.02
N GLU A 156 14.47 -12.25 -10.83
CA GLU A 156 15.52 -13.17 -10.39
C GLU A 156 16.75 -12.44 -9.83
N ARG A 157 17.18 -11.34 -10.47
CA ARG A 157 18.37 -10.59 -10.04
C ARG A 157 18.17 -9.89 -8.69
N LEU A 158 16.99 -9.31 -8.45
CA LEU A 158 16.67 -8.69 -7.16
C LEU A 158 16.53 -9.76 -6.08
N ALA A 159 15.93 -10.91 -6.39
CA ALA A 159 15.88 -12.05 -5.47
C ALA A 159 17.28 -12.53 -5.06
N GLU A 160 18.20 -12.70 -6.01
CA GLU A 160 19.59 -13.09 -5.73
C GLU A 160 20.31 -12.07 -4.84
N THR A 161 20.06 -10.78 -5.06
CA THR A 161 20.62 -9.69 -4.24
C THR A 161 20.10 -9.77 -2.81
N LEU A 162 18.78 -9.96 -2.63
CA LEU A 162 18.14 -10.11 -1.32
C LEU A 162 18.61 -11.38 -0.59
N GLU A 163 18.73 -12.50 -1.30
CA GLU A 163 19.22 -13.78 -0.77
C GLU A 163 20.68 -13.69 -0.32
N SER A 164 21.54 -13.09 -1.16
CA SER A 164 22.97 -12.87 -0.85
C SER A 164 23.18 -11.93 0.34
N ALA A 165 22.22 -11.03 0.61
CA ALA A 165 22.26 -10.14 1.76
C ALA A 165 21.97 -10.84 3.10
N GLY A 166 21.59 -12.13 3.10
CA GLY A 166 21.38 -12.93 4.31
C GLY A 166 20.26 -12.38 5.21
N LEU A 167 19.17 -11.91 4.59
CA LEU A 167 18.06 -11.28 5.29
C LEU A 167 17.27 -12.30 6.13
N SER A 168 17.12 -11.98 7.41
CA SER A 168 16.35 -12.80 8.34
C SER A 168 14.85 -12.73 8.05
N GLY A 169 14.12 -13.83 8.29
CA GLY A 169 12.68 -13.91 8.02
C GLY A 169 12.25 -14.00 6.55
N LEU A 170 13.19 -13.94 5.59
CA LEU A 170 12.92 -14.01 4.15
C LEU A 170 13.20 -15.40 3.58
N SER A 171 12.28 -15.90 2.77
CA SER A 171 12.54 -16.98 1.80
C SER A 171 11.85 -16.68 0.48
N PHE A 172 12.12 -17.50 -0.54
CA PHE A 172 11.55 -17.33 -1.86
C PHE A 172 10.74 -18.54 -2.30
N ARG A 173 9.68 -18.29 -3.04
CA ARG A 173 8.91 -19.32 -3.76
C ARG A 173 8.94 -19.05 -5.26
N SER A 174 8.85 -20.11 -6.04
CA SER A 174 8.74 -19.99 -7.50
C SER A 174 7.42 -19.33 -7.89
N VAL A 175 7.44 -18.58 -8.99
CA VAL A 175 6.26 -17.96 -9.60
C VAL A 175 5.98 -18.62 -10.95
N TYR A 176 4.70 -18.88 -11.22
CA TYR A 176 4.22 -19.43 -12.48
C TYR A 176 3.19 -18.50 -13.10
N ALA A 177 3.05 -18.54 -14.42
CA ALA A 177 1.95 -17.93 -15.16
C ALA A 177 1.01 -19.02 -15.67
N ARG A 178 -0.28 -18.93 -15.33
CA ARG A 178 -1.32 -19.79 -15.92
C ARG A 178 -1.69 -19.27 -17.31
N GLN A 179 -1.50 -20.11 -18.32
CA GLN A 179 -1.83 -19.82 -19.72
C GLN A 179 -3.30 -20.12 -20.03
N LYS A 180 -3.77 -19.71 -21.21
CA LYS A 180 -5.17 -19.91 -21.66
C LYS A 180 -5.55 -21.39 -21.75
N ASP A 181 -4.60 -22.26 -22.09
CA ASP A 181 -4.75 -23.72 -22.13
C ASP A 181 -4.63 -24.38 -20.73
N MET A 182 -4.66 -23.57 -19.66
CA MET A 182 -4.49 -23.98 -18.26
C MET A 182 -3.09 -24.48 -17.89
N ARG A 183 -2.14 -24.54 -18.84
CA ARG A 183 -0.76 -24.92 -18.55
C ARG A 183 -0.09 -23.84 -17.70
N GLN A 184 0.71 -24.26 -16.74
CA GLN A 184 1.54 -23.34 -15.95
C GLN A 184 2.95 -23.28 -16.53
N THR A 185 3.45 -22.07 -16.76
CA THR A 185 4.83 -21.83 -17.20
C THR A 185 5.59 -21.13 -16.07
N LYS A 186 6.73 -21.68 -15.66
CA LYS A 186 7.58 -21.05 -14.65
C LYS A 186 8.11 -19.73 -15.17
N LEU A 187 8.05 -18.68 -14.36
CA LEU A 187 8.58 -17.36 -14.66
C LEU A 187 9.96 -17.17 -14.01
N PRO A 188 10.84 -16.31 -14.55
CA PRO A 188 12.10 -15.89 -13.91
C PRO A 188 11.83 -14.83 -12.82
N TRP A 189 10.89 -15.15 -11.94
CA TRP A 189 10.38 -14.30 -10.87
C TRP A 189 10.23 -15.14 -9.61
N ARG A 190 10.46 -14.51 -8.46
CA ARG A 190 10.33 -15.15 -7.15
C ARG A 190 9.37 -14.36 -6.28
N GLN A 191 8.49 -15.08 -5.59
CA GLN A 191 7.63 -14.51 -4.55
C GLN A 191 8.46 -14.36 -3.27
N MET A 192 8.51 -13.15 -2.72
CA MET A 192 9.02 -12.94 -1.36
C MET A 192 8.08 -13.59 -0.35
N TRP A 193 8.63 -14.41 0.53
CA TRP A 193 7.89 -15.10 1.58
C TRP A 193 8.44 -14.73 2.94
N ALA A 194 7.61 -14.08 3.76
CA ALA A 194 7.94 -13.73 5.14
C ALA A 194 7.56 -14.91 6.06
N SER A 195 8.53 -15.41 6.84
CA SER A 195 8.29 -16.48 7.81
C SER A 195 7.77 -15.98 9.17
N HIS A 196 7.88 -14.67 9.42
CA HIS A 196 7.48 -14.04 10.67
C HIS A 196 6.29 -13.10 10.47
N THR A 197 5.33 -13.13 11.39
CA THR A 197 4.21 -12.18 11.46
C THR A 197 4.31 -11.45 12.79
N LEU A 198 4.33 -10.12 12.75
CA LEU A 198 4.35 -9.31 13.98
C LEU A 198 3.06 -9.49 14.80
N PRO A 199 3.05 -9.08 16.07
CA PRO A 199 1.82 -8.82 16.82
C PRO A 199 0.93 -7.76 16.14
N PRO A 200 -0.31 -7.56 16.61
CA PRO A 200 -1.16 -6.45 16.16
C PRO A 200 -0.50 -5.08 16.37
N MET A 201 -0.75 -4.16 15.46
CA MET A 201 -0.35 -2.76 15.62
C MET A 201 -1.10 -2.11 16.80
N SER A 202 -0.46 -1.14 17.44
CA SER A 202 -1.04 -0.37 18.54
C SER A 202 -2.31 0.37 18.11
N SER A 203 -3.23 0.53 19.05
CA SER A 203 -4.45 1.36 18.88
C SER A 203 -4.12 2.83 18.64
N ARG A 204 -2.90 3.28 18.99
CA ARG A 204 -2.37 4.63 18.71
C ARG A 204 -2.11 4.90 17.22
N SER A 205 -2.18 3.89 16.36
CA SER A 205 -2.01 4.07 14.91
C SER A 205 -3.14 4.93 14.33
N THR A 206 -2.80 5.92 13.49
CA THR A 206 -3.75 6.82 12.81
C THR A 206 -3.86 6.50 11.33
N GLY A 207 -4.87 7.05 10.67
CA GLY A 207 -5.12 6.78 9.24
C GLY A 207 -5.59 5.34 8.97
N VAL A 208 -6.15 4.66 9.98
CA VAL A 208 -6.68 3.29 9.87
C VAL A 208 -8.13 3.23 10.33
N GLU A 209 -9.01 2.72 9.47
CA GLU A 209 -10.41 2.49 9.77
C GLU A 209 -10.64 1.12 10.41
N ARG A 210 -11.12 1.12 11.66
CA ARG A 210 -11.37 -0.11 12.44
C ARG A 210 -12.84 -0.53 12.49
N GLY A 211 -13.77 0.28 11.97
CA GLY A 211 -15.20 0.07 12.09
C GLY A 211 -15.71 -1.23 11.45
N LYS A 212 -15.06 -1.68 10.38
CA LYS A 212 -15.42 -2.89 9.62
C LYS A 212 -14.61 -4.13 9.98
N VAL A 213 -13.67 -4.01 10.93
CA VAL A 213 -12.79 -5.10 11.33
C VAL A 213 -13.61 -6.31 11.76
N CYS A 214 -13.21 -7.50 11.27
CA CYS A 214 -13.90 -8.75 11.56
C CYS A 214 -14.02 -8.97 13.06
N LYS A 215 -15.25 -9.04 13.59
CA LYS A 215 -15.50 -9.21 15.03
C LYS A 215 -15.10 -10.59 15.57
N ALA A 216 -14.96 -11.59 14.69
CA ALA A 216 -14.60 -12.95 15.11
C ALA A 216 -13.09 -13.11 15.37
N CYS A 217 -12.23 -12.51 14.55
CA CYS A 217 -10.77 -12.69 14.68
C CYS A 217 -10.00 -11.38 14.90
N GLY A 218 -10.60 -10.22 14.67
CA GLY A 218 -9.94 -8.91 14.78
C GLY A 218 -8.95 -8.59 13.65
N ARG A 219 -8.67 -9.52 12.72
CA ARG A 219 -7.53 -9.44 11.79
C ARG A 219 -7.81 -8.80 10.43
N SER A 220 -9.04 -8.88 9.96
CA SER A 220 -9.40 -8.59 8.56
C SER A 220 -10.29 -7.37 8.45
N LYS A 221 -10.35 -6.78 7.26
CA LYS A 221 -11.19 -5.62 6.89
C LYS A 221 -10.73 -4.31 7.52
N PHE A 222 -9.42 -4.17 7.73
CA PHE A 222 -8.81 -2.87 7.93
C PHE A 222 -8.83 -2.10 6.60
N ASN A 223 -9.08 -0.80 6.64
CA ASN A 223 -8.90 0.07 5.48
C ASN A 223 -8.04 1.27 5.90
N PHE A 224 -7.34 1.85 4.94
CA PHE A 224 -6.72 3.15 5.16
C PHE A 224 -7.79 4.24 5.17
N SER A 225 -7.64 5.21 6.06
CA SER A 225 -8.45 6.41 6.06
C SER A 225 -7.74 7.49 5.26
N LEU A 226 -8.49 8.23 4.45
CA LEU A 226 -8.00 9.40 3.73
C LEU A 226 -8.06 10.67 4.60
N LYS A 227 -8.75 10.60 5.75
CA LYS A 227 -8.95 11.76 6.65
C LYS A 227 -7.71 12.13 7.44
N GLU A 228 -6.83 11.16 7.68
CA GLU A 228 -5.62 11.32 8.48
C GLU A 228 -4.47 10.57 7.82
N PRO A 229 -3.23 11.09 7.88
CA PRO A 229 -2.07 10.35 7.42
C PRO A 229 -1.96 8.99 8.10
N LEU A 230 -1.66 7.97 7.29
CA LEU A 230 -1.36 6.62 7.78
C LEU A 230 -0.06 6.64 8.59
N ARG A 231 -0.17 6.40 9.89
CA ARG A 231 0.95 6.34 10.83
C ARG A 231 0.79 5.11 11.68
N LEU A 232 1.51 4.05 11.32
CA LEU A 232 1.47 2.79 12.04
C LEU A 232 2.37 2.86 13.26
N VAL A 233 1.85 2.41 14.40
CA VAL A 233 2.53 2.45 15.70
C VAL A 233 2.61 1.03 16.25
N TYR A 234 3.79 0.63 16.72
CA TYR A 234 4.01 -0.59 17.49
C TYR A 234 4.60 -0.26 18.87
N HIS A 235 4.39 -1.12 19.86
CA HIS A 235 5.12 -1.01 21.11
C HIS A 235 6.54 -1.56 20.91
N ALA A 236 7.52 -1.00 21.62
CA ALA A 236 8.91 -1.47 21.53
C ALA A 236 9.02 -2.98 21.80
N ARG A 237 8.27 -3.49 22.79
CA ARG A 237 8.20 -4.92 23.11
C ARG A 237 7.66 -5.80 21.99
N ASP A 238 6.76 -5.27 21.15
CA ASP A 238 6.14 -6.03 20.05
C ASP A 238 7.14 -6.26 18.89
N LEU A 239 8.22 -5.49 18.88
CA LEU A 239 9.29 -5.58 17.88
C LEU A 239 10.48 -6.43 18.35
N VAL A 240 10.46 -6.94 19.59
CA VAL A 240 11.51 -7.86 20.07
C VAL A 240 11.47 -9.13 19.23
N GLY A 241 12.60 -9.42 18.55
CA GLY A 241 12.72 -10.56 17.64
C GLY A 241 12.14 -10.33 16.24
N ALA A 242 11.72 -9.10 15.90
CA ALA A 242 11.39 -8.74 14.53
C ALA A 242 12.55 -9.10 13.59
N GLN A 243 12.20 -9.59 12.41
CA GLN A 243 13.14 -10.03 11.39
C GLN A 243 13.38 -8.91 10.36
N ASP A 244 14.25 -9.13 9.38
CA ASP A 244 14.42 -8.20 8.26
C ASP A 244 13.18 -8.11 7.38
N VAL A 245 12.43 -9.21 7.26
CA VAL A 245 11.18 -9.27 6.49
C VAL A 245 10.08 -9.93 7.33
N ASN A 246 9.00 -9.19 7.56
CA ASN A 246 7.86 -9.59 8.39
C ASN A 246 6.53 -9.36 7.66
N ARG A 247 5.47 -10.02 8.11
CA ARG A 247 4.09 -9.65 7.80
C ARG A 247 3.46 -8.84 8.93
N MET A 248 2.57 -7.94 8.55
CA MET A 248 1.59 -7.39 9.47
C MET A 248 0.61 -8.45 9.95
N TRP A 249 0.14 -8.29 11.19
CA TRP A 249 -0.95 -9.09 11.72
C TRP A 249 -2.29 -8.72 11.06
N GLU A 250 -2.47 -7.42 10.84
CA GLU A 250 -3.60 -6.82 10.15
C GLU A 250 -3.63 -7.23 8.69
N ARG A 251 -4.85 -7.39 8.18
CA ARG A 251 -5.12 -7.62 6.77
C ARG A 251 -6.00 -6.48 6.25
N PHE A 252 -5.45 -5.72 5.32
CA PHE A 252 -6.07 -4.56 4.72
C PHE A 252 -6.91 -4.93 3.50
N GLY A 253 -7.91 -4.09 3.21
CA GLY A 253 -8.81 -4.24 2.07
C GLY A 253 -10.09 -5.02 2.39
N ILE A 254 -10.85 -5.29 1.33
CA ILE A 254 -12.16 -5.93 1.42
C ILE A 254 -11.99 -7.44 1.60
N ALA A 255 -12.80 -8.04 2.47
CA ALA A 255 -12.93 -9.49 2.55
C ALA A 255 -14.38 -9.93 2.24
N ARG A 256 -14.54 -10.75 1.20
CA ARG A 256 -15.75 -11.49 0.84
C ARG A 256 -15.40 -12.98 0.90
N TRP A 257 -15.79 -13.63 1.98
CA TRP A 257 -15.50 -15.04 2.24
C TRP A 257 -16.78 -15.84 2.34
N ASN A 258 -16.87 -16.90 1.56
CA ASN A 258 -18.00 -17.84 1.50
C ASN A 258 -17.55 -19.30 1.68
N GLY A 259 -16.29 -19.54 2.06
CA GLY A 259 -15.71 -20.88 2.13
C GLY A 259 -14.97 -21.33 0.86
N ASP A 260 -15.15 -20.64 -0.28
CA ASP A 260 -14.57 -21.00 -1.57
C ASP A 260 -13.52 -19.99 -2.04
N LEU A 261 -12.26 -20.44 -2.09
CA LEU A 261 -11.12 -19.64 -2.52
C LEU A 261 -11.24 -19.12 -3.97
N LYS A 262 -11.97 -19.81 -4.84
CA LYS A 262 -12.09 -19.39 -6.25
C LYS A 262 -12.94 -18.14 -6.43
N THR A 263 -13.89 -17.93 -5.51
CA THR A 263 -14.81 -16.78 -5.53
C THR A 263 -14.53 -15.77 -4.43
N ALA A 264 -13.64 -16.11 -3.48
CA ALA A 264 -13.26 -15.24 -2.41
C ALA A 264 -12.57 -13.94 -2.88
N VAL A 265 -12.79 -12.88 -2.12
CA VAL A 265 -11.93 -11.68 -2.07
C VAL A 265 -11.33 -11.68 -0.68
N LEU A 266 -10.00 -11.68 -0.58
CA LEU A 266 -9.32 -11.76 0.70
C LEU A 266 -8.69 -10.41 1.03
N SER A 267 -8.81 -9.98 2.28
CA SER A 267 -7.97 -8.92 2.81
C SER A 267 -6.55 -9.44 2.95
N GLN A 268 -5.55 -8.59 2.70
CA GLN A 268 -4.17 -9.01 2.57
C GLN A 268 -3.27 -8.34 3.61
N PRO A 269 -2.30 -9.05 4.21
CA PRO A 269 -1.33 -8.44 5.09
C PRO A 269 -0.24 -7.74 4.26
N ASP A 270 0.19 -6.56 4.68
CA ASP A 270 1.34 -5.89 4.08
C ASP A 270 2.66 -6.44 4.67
N PHE A 271 3.77 -6.13 3.99
CA PHE A 271 5.10 -6.45 4.46
C PHE A 271 5.66 -5.31 5.32
N LEU A 272 6.36 -5.68 6.40
CA LEU A 272 7.16 -4.79 7.22
C LEU A 272 8.62 -5.23 7.14
N VAL A 273 9.48 -4.34 6.65
CA VAL A 273 10.88 -4.66 6.36
C VAL A 273 11.83 -3.72 7.08
N THR A 274 13.06 -4.14 7.35
CA THR A 274 14.09 -3.26 7.90
C THR A 274 14.58 -2.25 6.86
N PRO A 275 15.21 -1.13 7.28
CA PRO A 275 15.85 -0.18 6.36
C PRO A 275 16.86 -0.83 5.40
N LYS A 276 17.52 -1.91 5.84
CA LYS A 276 18.41 -2.72 5.00
C LYS A 276 17.71 -3.25 3.73
N VAL A 277 16.49 -3.78 3.87
CA VAL A 277 15.72 -4.31 2.73
C VAL A 277 15.22 -3.18 1.84
N TRP A 278 14.69 -2.11 2.44
CA TRP A 278 14.28 -0.91 1.71
C TRP A 278 15.41 -0.35 0.84
N ARG A 279 16.63 -0.28 1.39
CA ARG A 279 17.82 0.16 0.66
C ARG A 279 18.13 -0.71 -0.55
N ILE A 280 18.05 -2.05 -0.40
CA ILE A 280 18.26 -2.97 -1.54
C ILE A 280 17.24 -2.70 -2.65
N PHE A 281 15.97 -2.46 -2.30
CA PHE A 281 14.94 -2.10 -3.27
C PHE A 281 15.23 -0.76 -3.95
N ARG A 282 15.56 0.27 -3.17
CA ARG A 282 15.88 1.61 -3.67
C ARG A 282 17.09 1.57 -4.60
N ASP A 283 18.19 0.96 -4.18
CA ASP A 283 19.44 0.89 -4.93
C ASP A 283 19.30 0.04 -6.20
N ALA A 284 18.35 -0.90 -6.22
CA ALA A 284 17.97 -1.65 -7.42
C ALA A 284 17.07 -0.87 -8.39
N GLY A 285 16.70 0.36 -8.06
CA GLY A 285 15.81 1.21 -8.85
C GLY A 285 14.35 0.76 -8.82
N VAL A 286 13.90 0.09 -7.76
CA VAL A 286 12.49 -0.30 -7.62
C VAL A 286 11.62 0.94 -7.41
N THR A 287 10.59 1.08 -8.25
CA THR A 287 9.56 2.12 -8.17
C THR A 287 8.17 1.49 -7.98
N GLY A 288 7.14 2.32 -7.79
CA GLY A 288 5.76 1.87 -7.65
C GLY A 288 5.39 1.28 -6.29
N PHE A 289 6.26 1.41 -5.29
CA PHE A 289 5.93 1.12 -3.89
C PHE A 289 5.83 2.43 -3.10
N LYS A 290 4.83 2.52 -2.22
CA LYS A 290 4.77 3.50 -1.15
C LYS A 290 5.42 2.89 0.09
N TRP A 291 6.44 3.57 0.60
CA TRP A 291 7.18 3.17 1.79
C TRP A 291 6.81 4.07 2.95
N LEU A 292 6.49 3.48 4.12
CA LEU A 292 6.16 4.27 5.32
C LEU A 292 6.92 3.75 6.54
N PRO A 293 7.78 4.56 7.17
CA PRO A 293 8.37 4.23 8.46
C PRO A 293 7.29 3.94 9.51
N ILE A 294 7.45 2.87 10.29
CA ILE A 294 6.62 2.70 11.48
C ILE A 294 7.14 3.57 12.63
N ARG A 295 6.26 3.85 13.59
CA ARG A 295 6.60 4.52 14.84
C ARG A 295 6.64 3.51 15.97
N VAL A 296 7.50 3.78 16.94
CA VAL A 296 7.61 2.98 18.15
C VAL A 296 7.25 3.84 19.35
N VAL A 297 6.46 3.26 20.25
CA VAL A 297 6.14 3.85 21.55
C VAL A 297 6.62 2.91 22.65
N GLU A 298 7.05 3.48 23.77
CA GLU A 298 7.29 2.72 24.99
C GLU A 298 5.95 2.34 25.64
N ASP A 299 5.96 1.26 26.41
CA ASP A 299 4.84 0.94 27.28
C ASP A 299 4.79 1.96 28.43
N GLU A 300 3.60 2.49 28.71
CA GLU A 300 3.32 3.28 29.93
C GLU A 300 3.31 2.38 31.17
#